data_AF-A0A532U107-F1
#
_entry.id   AF-A0A532U107-F1
#
_cell.length_a   1.000
_cell.length_b   1.000
_cell.length_c   1.000
_cell.angle_alpha   90.00
_cell.angle_beta   90.00
_cell.angle_gamma   90.00
#
_symmetry.space_group_name_H-M   'P 1'
#
loop_
_entity.id
_entity.type
_entity.pdbx_description
1 polymer ?
#
loop_
_entity_poly.entity_id
_entity_poly.type
_entity_poly.pdbx_seq_one_letter_code
_entity_poly.pdbx_strand_id
1 'polypeptide(L)'
;MAVDLLEALAARGDEGILSQVAMALVWPSENRDGWAVEFDNPQDYLDIIENFERLTSLDFYTEESLNRLGEIDPMQVIDFIERRIRAASERRAQDDRYSPIPFRFSHAMDNIRSSVEYVGVLRRVRDWMLREDAWFRLETPRILRELSAGLGGPLYDVLLEWVQSGDMEKLKGVVGILREFNVGDQFYALSREIICRTDDEDTVNSIADTIHSTPGVISGPMSDFIRQRMQEVSPWLDDDDYRVRHFAQRMVQWLQTELERQEAEEELERRQW
;
A
#
# COMPACT_ATOMS: atom_id res chain seq x y z
N MET A 1 -1.61 35.79 13.65
CA MET A 1 -1.36 35.58 15.10
C MET A 1 -1.46 34.12 15.49
N ALA A 2 -2.57 33.41 15.20
CA ALA A 2 -2.65 31.97 15.50
C ALA A 2 -1.68 31.15 14.62
N VAL A 3 -1.63 31.42 13.31
CA VAL A 3 -0.72 30.77 12.35
C VAL A 3 0.75 31.00 12.73
N ASP A 4 1.19 32.25 12.89
CA ASP A 4 2.58 32.58 13.28
C ASP A 4 3.04 31.87 14.57
N LEU A 5 2.11 31.70 15.53
CA LEU A 5 2.40 30.99 16.77
C LEU A 5 2.59 29.49 16.51
N LEU A 6 1.71 28.88 15.71
CA LEU A 6 1.80 27.46 15.35
C LEU A 6 3.06 27.17 14.54
N GLU A 7 3.44 28.03 13.61
CA GLU A 7 4.72 27.94 12.89
C GLU A 7 5.91 27.99 13.84
N ALA A 8 5.94 28.97 14.75
CA ALA A 8 7.03 29.12 15.71
C ALA A 8 7.12 27.91 16.67
N LEU A 9 5.98 27.38 17.11
CA LEU A 9 5.90 26.18 17.94
C LEU A 9 6.32 24.94 17.15
N ALA A 10 5.88 24.80 15.90
CA ALA A 10 6.28 23.70 15.04
C ALA A 10 7.80 23.71 14.84
N ALA A 11 8.37 24.83 14.39
CA ALA A 11 9.79 24.95 14.06
C ALA A 11 10.74 24.65 15.23
N ARG A 12 10.34 24.95 16.48
CA ARG A 12 11.21 24.84 17.67
C ARG A 12 10.80 23.75 18.65
N GLY A 13 9.60 23.20 18.48
CA GLY A 13 9.02 22.23 19.38
C GLY A 13 9.74 20.89 19.36
N ASP A 14 9.71 20.21 20.50
CA ASP A 14 9.99 18.77 20.57
C ASP A 14 8.79 17.95 20.06
N GLU A 15 8.90 16.63 20.10
CA GLU A 15 7.84 15.71 19.65
C GLU A 15 6.50 15.96 20.37
N GLY A 16 6.53 16.29 21.66
CA GLY A 16 5.31 16.59 22.42
C GLY A 16 4.63 17.87 21.95
N ILE A 17 5.41 18.92 21.68
CA ILE A 17 4.88 20.17 21.12
C ILE A 17 4.32 19.94 19.71
N LEU A 18 5.00 19.16 18.87
CA LEU A 18 4.52 18.84 17.52
C LEU A 18 3.18 18.10 17.54
N SER A 19 2.99 17.14 18.45
CA SER A 19 1.68 16.48 18.62
C SER A 19 0.57 17.47 19.03
N GLN A 20 0.87 18.45 19.88
CA GLN A 20 -0.09 19.49 20.24
C GLN A 20 -0.41 20.42 19.06
N VAL A 21 0.60 20.74 18.24
CA VAL A 21 0.40 21.50 17.00
C VAL A 21 -0.52 20.73 16.05
N ALA A 22 -0.25 19.43 15.80
CA ALA A 22 -1.09 18.59 14.95
C ALA A 22 -2.56 18.58 15.42
N MET A 23 -2.79 18.42 16.73
CA MET A 23 -4.13 18.49 17.31
C MET A 23 -4.82 19.84 17.09
N ALA A 24 -4.08 20.95 17.19
CA ALA A 24 -4.63 22.29 16.95
C ALA A 24 -4.99 22.53 15.48
N LEU A 25 -4.24 21.98 14.53
CA LEU A 25 -4.48 22.13 13.09
C LEU A 25 -5.80 21.51 12.63
N VAL A 26 -6.26 20.47 13.31
CA VAL A 26 -7.45 19.69 12.96
C VAL A 26 -8.59 19.90 13.95
N TRP A 27 -8.46 20.88 14.84
CA TRP A 27 -9.53 21.20 15.77
C TRP A 27 -10.73 21.78 15.02
N PRO A 28 -11.96 21.28 15.24
CA PRO A 28 -13.14 21.78 14.54
C PRO A 28 -13.52 23.19 15.04
N SER A 29 -14.07 24.02 14.14
CA SER A 29 -14.61 25.32 14.53
C SER A 29 -15.95 25.14 15.28
N GLU A 30 -16.11 25.78 16.44
CA GLU A 30 -17.38 25.69 17.21
C GLU A 30 -18.56 26.37 16.50
N ASN A 31 -18.29 27.28 15.55
CA ASN A 31 -19.29 28.19 15.00
C ASN A 31 -19.47 28.07 13.48
N ARG A 32 -18.74 27.17 12.80
CA ARG A 32 -18.77 26.99 11.33
C ARG A 32 -18.45 25.55 10.93
N ASP A 33 -18.94 25.12 9.78
CA ASP A 33 -18.42 23.94 9.10
C ASP A 33 -16.98 24.27 8.65
N GLY A 34 -16.00 23.56 9.22
CA GLY A 34 -14.58 23.75 8.95
C GLY A 34 -13.69 23.73 10.19
N TRP A 35 -12.49 24.26 10.03
CA TRP A 35 -11.41 24.14 11.01
C TRP A 35 -11.30 25.40 11.88
N ALA A 36 -10.91 25.23 13.15
CA ALA A 36 -10.69 26.35 14.06
C ALA A 36 -9.53 27.25 13.62
N VAL A 37 -8.56 26.67 12.89
CA VAL A 37 -7.46 27.40 12.26
C VAL A 37 -7.63 27.36 10.74
N GLU A 38 -7.91 28.54 10.18
CA GLU A 38 -7.93 28.79 8.73
C GLU A 38 -6.58 29.38 8.30
N PHE A 39 -6.15 29.02 7.09
CA PHE A 39 -4.89 29.46 6.50
C PHE A 39 -5.20 30.28 5.25
N ASP A 40 -4.84 31.56 5.26
CA ASP A 40 -4.99 32.43 4.07
C ASP A 40 -3.99 32.04 2.98
N ASN A 41 -2.81 31.55 3.39
CA ASN A 41 -1.76 31.05 2.53
C ASN A 41 -1.54 29.54 2.77
N PRO A 42 -1.78 28.67 1.77
CA PRO A 42 -1.51 27.23 1.89
C PRO A 42 -0.06 26.89 2.25
N GLN A 43 0.90 27.75 1.92
CA GLN A 43 2.31 27.52 2.25
C GLN A 43 2.55 27.53 3.76
N ASP A 44 1.88 28.38 4.52
CA ASP A 44 2.00 28.44 5.98
C ASP A 44 1.58 27.09 6.62
N TYR A 45 0.56 26.44 6.03
CA TYR A 45 0.15 25.10 6.44
C TYR A 45 1.23 24.07 6.13
N LEU A 46 1.76 24.08 4.90
CA LEU A 46 2.84 23.19 4.47
C LEU A 46 4.08 23.30 5.37
N ASP A 47 4.53 24.52 5.66
CA ASP A 47 5.71 24.78 6.50
C ASP A 47 5.55 24.18 7.91
N ILE A 48 4.32 24.18 8.45
CA ILE A 48 4.01 23.49 9.70
C ILE A 48 4.07 21.96 9.53
N ILE A 49 3.42 21.41 8.50
CA ILE A 49 3.37 19.96 8.25
C ILE A 49 4.77 19.37 8.04
N GLU A 50 5.67 20.06 7.36
CA GLU A 50 7.05 19.59 7.14
C GLU A 50 7.80 19.31 8.46
N ASN A 51 7.45 20.01 9.54
CA ASN A 51 8.04 19.76 10.85
C ASN A 51 7.67 18.38 11.42
N PHE A 52 6.56 17.77 10.98
CA PHE A 52 6.13 16.44 11.39
C PHE A 52 7.03 15.32 10.88
N GLU A 53 7.96 15.59 9.96
CA GLU A 53 9.01 14.63 9.56
C GLU A 53 9.91 14.22 10.75
N ARG A 54 9.99 15.08 11.78
CA ARG A 54 10.76 14.83 13.00
C ARG A 54 10.07 13.90 13.99
N LEU A 55 8.77 13.64 13.82
CA LEU A 55 8.01 12.75 14.70
C LEU A 55 8.50 11.31 14.55
N THR A 56 8.62 10.60 15.67
CA THR A 56 9.03 9.19 15.69
C THR A 56 7.98 8.31 15.00
N SER A 57 6.70 8.62 15.21
CA SER A 57 5.56 8.00 14.53
C SER A 57 4.52 9.06 14.22
N LEU A 58 3.75 8.85 13.17
CA LEU A 58 2.57 9.67 12.86
C LEU A 58 1.40 9.16 13.72
N ASP A 59 0.69 10.07 14.39
CA ASP A 59 -0.51 9.77 15.15
C ASP A 59 -1.78 10.18 14.40
N PHE A 60 -2.94 9.97 15.00
CA PHE A 60 -4.23 10.31 14.40
C PHE A 60 -4.33 11.79 13.96
N TYR A 61 -3.90 12.73 14.79
CA TYR A 61 -3.99 14.16 14.45
C TYR A 61 -3.03 14.56 13.34
N THR A 62 -1.87 13.90 13.30
CA THR A 62 -0.91 14.07 12.22
C THR A 62 -1.48 13.52 10.90
N GLU A 63 -2.15 12.37 10.94
CA GLU A 63 -2.86 11.81 9.78
C GLU A 63 -3.97 12.73 9.29
N GLU A 64 -4.83 13.23 10.17
CA GLU A 64 -5.90 14.17 9.80
C GLU A 64 -5.33 15.46 9.19
N SER A 65 -4.16 15.91 9.68
CA SER A 65 -3.47 17.07 9.09
C SER A 65 -2.99 16.77 7.67
N LEU A 66 -2.43 15.59 7.43
CA LEU A 66 -2.04 15.16 6.08
C LEU A 66 -3.26 14.94 5.17
N ASN A 67 -4.37 14.45 5.71
CA ASN A 67 -5.62 14.31 4.98
C ASN A 67 -6.16 15.66 4.51
N ARG A 68 -6.14 16.67 5.39
CA ARG A 68 -6.47 18.06 5.05
C ARG A 68 -5.50 18.60 4.00
N LEU A 69 -4.20 18.31 4.10
CA LEU A 69 -3.25 18.69 3.05
C LEU A 69 -3.58 18.02 1.72
N GLY A 70 -4.03 16.77 1.72
CA GLY A 70 -4.42 16.03 0.52
C GLY A 70 -5.62 16.62 -0.22
N GLU A 71 -6.44 17.46 0.43
CA GLU A 71 -7.50 18.23 -0.24
C GLU A 71 -6.94 19.45 -0.99
N ILE A 72 -5.83 20.02 -0.49
CA ILE A 72 -5.21 21.24 -1.00
C ILE A 72 -4.18 20.91 -2.10
N ASP A 73 -3.24 20.03 -1.79
CA ASP A 73 -2.15 19.60 -2.66
C ASP A 73 -1.81 18.13 -2.37
N PRO A 74 -2.46 17.18 -3.08
CA PRO A 74 -2.20 15.74 -2.94
C PRO A 74 -0.74 15.36 -3.09
N MET A 75 0.02 16.05 -3.94
CA MET A 75 1.40 15.66 -4.24
C MET A 75 2.34 16.02 -3.10
N GLN A 76 2.07 17.11 -2.36
CA GLN A 76 2.84 17.45 -1.16
C GLN A 76 2.71 16.40 -0.05
N VAL A 77 1.56 15.73 0.06
CA VAL A 77 1.42 14.58 0.99
C VAL A 77 2.36 13.44 0.57
N ILE A 78 2.45 13.17 -0.73
CA ILE A 78 3.33 12.13 -1.27
C ILE A 78 4.80 12.50 -1.09
N ASP A 79 5.17 13.77 -1.28
CA ASP A 79 6.53 14.25 -1.04
C ASP A 79 6.92 14.16 0.44
N PHE A 80 6.00 14.50 1.37
CA PHE A 80 6.21 14.33 2.81
C PHE A 80 6.47 12.85 3.16
N ILE A 81 5.63 11.94 2.65
CA ILE A 81 5.78 10.50 2.88
C ILE A 81 7.12 10.01 2.31
N GLU A 82 7.46 10.45 1.10
CA GLU A 82 8.73 10.11 0.44
C GLU A 82 9.94 10.49 1.31
N ARG A 83 9.93 11.70 1.88
CA ARG A 83 11.03 12.19 2.74
C ARG A 83 11.17 11.35 4.02
N ARG A 84 10.05 10.95 4.64
CA ARG A 84 10.07 10.04 5.80
C ARG A 84 10.62 8.67 5.47
N ILE A 85 10.21 8.06 4.33
CA ILE A 85 10.74 6.76 3.89
C ILE A 85 12.25 6.86 3.66
N ARG A 86 12.72 7.90 2.97
CA ARG A 86 14.15 8.13 2.69
C ARG A 86 14.97 8.28 3.97
N ALA A 87 14.42 8.90 5.00
CA ALA A 87 15.08 9.08 6.28
C ALA A 87 15.05 7.82 7.18
N ALA A 88 14.28 6.78 6.81
CA ALA A 88 14.00 5.64 7.69
C ALA A 88 15.25 4.94 8.20
N SER A 89 16.24 4.69 7.34
CA SER A 89 17.48 4.00 7.75
C SER A 89 18.28 4.80 8.77
N GLU A 90 18.46 6.09 8.54
CA GLU A 90 19.24 6.96 9.44
C GLU A 90 18.51 7.18 10.76
N ARG A 91 17.20 7.43 10.69
CA ARG A 91 16.36 7.69 11.87
C ARG A 91 16.23 6.46 12.76
N ARG A 92 16.07 5.26 12.19
CA ARG A 92 16.04 4.02 12.98
C ARG A 92 17.37 3.74 13.67
N ALA A 93 18.50 4.11 13.07
CA ALA A 93 19.79 3.98 13.74
C ALA A 93 19.93 4.89 14.98
N GLN A 94 19.16 5.98 15.06
CA GLN A 94 19.12 6.89 16.20
C GLN A 94 18.04 6.51 17.22
N ASP A 95 16.87 6.09 16.73
CA ASP A 95 15.74 5.60 17.51
C ASP A 95 15.04 4.46 16.77
N ASP A 96 15.21 3.23 17.24
CA ASP A 96 14.62 2.03 16.65
C ASP A 96 13.08 2.08 16.59
N ARG A 97 12.45 2.99 17.33
CA ARG A 97 10.99 3.21 17.30
C ARG A 97 10.54 4.04 16.09
N TYR A 98 11.45 4.64 15.33
CA TYR A 98 11.10 5.45 14.17
C TYR A 98 10.32 4.62 13.14
N SER A 99 9.09 5.04 12.90
CA SER A 99 8.21 4.47 11.88
C SER A 99 7.99 5.51 10.79
N PRO A 100 8.55 5.32 9.57
CA PRO A 100 8.32 6.26 8.48
C PRO A 100 6.82 6.37 8.18
N ILE A 101 6.11 5.24 8.21
CA ILE A 101 4.66 5.13 8.05
C ILE A 101 4.11 4.12 9.07
N PRO A 102 3.23 4.51 10.00
CA PRO A 102 2.59 3.60 10.95
C PRO A 102 1.82 2.46 10.28
N PHE A 103 1.62 1.34 10.99
CA PHE A 103 0.91 0.17 10.42
C PHE A 103 -0.53 0.48 10.01
N ARG A 104 -1.23 1.32 10.80
CA ARG A 104 -2.56 1.84 10.49
C ARG A 104 -2.39 3.28 10.05
N PHE A 105 -2.20 3.50 8.76
CA PHE A 105 -1.97 4.82 8.16
C PHE A 105 -2.91 5.00 6.96
N SER A 106 -4.20 5.07 7.26
CA SER A 106 -5.26 5.06 6.25
C SER A 106 -5.90 6.44 6.06
N HIS A 107 -5.95 7.25 7.12
CA HIS A 107 -6.75 8.49 7.11
C HIS A 107 -6.05 9.62 6.37
N ALA A 108 -4.71 9.66 6.39
CA ALA A 108 -3.89 10.67 5.73
C ALA A 108 -4.13 10.81 4.21
N MET A 109 -4.84 9.86 3.60
CA MET A 109 -4.98 9.72 2.15
C MET A 109 -6.43 9.80 1.66
N ASP A 110 -7.40 9.99 2.54
CA ASP A 110 -8.83 9.91 2.19
C ASP A 110 -9.21 10.95 1.12
N ASN A 111 -8.77 12.20 1.27
CA ASN A 111 -9.08 13.28 0.34
C ASN A 111 -8.33 13.19 -1.00
N ILE A 112 -7.18 12.51 -1.03
CA ILE A 112 -6.39 12.33 -2.28
C ILE A 112 -7.21 11.61 -3.35
N ARG A 113 -8.04 10.64 -2.95
CA ARG A 113 -8.85 9.81 -3.86
C ARG A 113 -9.88 10.61 -4.66
N SER A 114 -10.34 11.73 -4.12
CA SER A 114 -11.31 12.62 -4.77
C SER A 114 -10.64 13.71 -5.62
N SER A 115 -9.32 13.82 -5.57
CA SER A 115 -8.57 14.84 -6.31
C SER A 115 -8.46 14.53 -7.79
N VAL A 116 -8.35 15.58 -8.62
CA VAL A 116 -8.07 15.44 -10.07
C VAL A 116 -6.68 14.87 -10.33
N GLU A 117 -5.79 14.92 -9.35
CA GLU A 117 -4.40 14.43 -9.43
C GLU A 117 -4.27 12.96 -9.01
N TYR A 118 -5.35 12.30 -8.60
CA TYR A 118 -5.33 10.96 -8.02
C TYR A 118 -4.54 9.95 -8.87
N VAL A 119 -4.78 9.92 -10.19
CA VAL A 119 -4.04 9.03 -11.10
C VAL A 119 -2.54 9.38 -11.15
N GLY A 120 -2.21 10.68 -11.11
CA GLY A 120 -0.82 11.15 -11.03
C GLY A 120 -0.13 10.70 -9.75
N VAL A 121 -0.82 10.78 -8.61
CA VAL A 121 -0.36 10.26 -7.32
C VAL A 121 -0.11 8.75 -7.37
N LEU A 122 -1.05 7.96 -7.90
CA LEU A 122 -0.87 6.52 -8.03
C LEU A 122 0.36 6.17 -8.87
N ARG A 123 0.56 6.84 -10.01
CA ARG A 123 1.75 6.65 -10.85
C ARG A 123 3.03 7.03 -10.11
N ARG A 124 3.04 8.16 -9.40
CA ARG A 124 4.20 8.64 -8.63
C ARG A 124 4.63 7.62 -7.58
N VAL A 125 3.67 7.08 -6.82
CA VAL A 125 3.93 6.08 -5.79
C VAL A 125 4.32 4.74 -6.41
N ARG A 126 3.62 4.27 -7.45
CA ARG A 126 4.01 3.07 -8.21
C ARG A 126 5.47 3.14 -8.65
N ASP A 127 5.92 4.28 -9.18
CA ASP A 127 7.27 4.48 -9.69
C ASP A 127 8.35 4.38 -8.60
N TRP A 128 8.00 4.42 -7.32
CA TRP A 128 8.93 4.11 -6.23
C TRP A 128 9.44 2.67 -6.25
N MET A 129 8.70 1.72 -6.85
CA MET A 129 9.18 0.34 -7.03
C MET A 129 10.45 0.24 -7.89
N LEU A 130 10.70 1.23 -8.75
CA LEU A 130 11.89 1.26 -9.62
C LEU A 130 13.12 1.84 -8.91
N ARG A 131 12.99 2.27 -7.66
CA ARG A 131 14.10 2.82 -6.87
C ARG A 131 14.97 1.70 -6.33
N GLU A 132 16.27 1.95 -6.23
CA GLU A 132 17.24 0.99 -5.69
C GLU A 132 17.07 0.79 -4.18
N ASP A 133 16.55 1.79 -3.48
CA ASP A 133 16.33 1.78 -2.04
C ASP A 133 15.24 0.77 -1.63
N ALA A 134 15.62 -0.16 -0.76
CA ALA A 134 14.77 -1.25 -0.30
C ALA A 134 13.55 -0.77 0.52
N TRP A 135 13.65 0.36 1.22
CA TRP A 135 12.52 0.93 1.97
C TRP A 135 11.40 1.35 1.04
N PHE A 136 11.73 1.94 -0.10
CA PHE A 136 10.71 2.28 -1.09
C PHE A 136 10.02 1.03 -1.63
N ARG A 137 10.75 -0.02 -2.00
CA ARG A 137 10.15 -1.28 -2.47
C ARG A 137 9.29 -1.96 -1.41
N LEU A 138 9.68 -1.86 -0.14
CA LEU A 138 8.91 -2.43 0.97
C LEU A 138 7.61 -1.66 1.22
N GLU A 139 7.66 -0.34 1.20
CA GLU A 139 6.53 0.51 1.61
C GLU A 139 5.53 0.79 0.48
N THR A 140 5.97 0.77 -0.77
CA THR A 140 5.14 1.12 -1.93
C THR A 140 3.85 0.29 -2.04
N PRO A 141 3.88 -1.06 -1.96
CA PRO A 141 2.65 -1.86 -2.05
C PRO A 141 1.61 -1.47 -0.99
N ARG A 142 2.08 -1.24 0.25
CA ARG A 142 1.25 -0.84 1.38
C ARG A 142 0.63 0.54 1.16
N ILE A 143 1.42 1.51 0.73
CA ILE A 143 0.94 2.88 0.46
C ILE A 143 -0.08 2.88 -0.67
N LEU A 144 0.14 2.11 -1.74
CA LEU A 144 -0.85 1.97 -2.81
C LEU A 144 -2.15 1.33 -2.29
N ARG A 145 -2.07 0.39 -1.36
CA ARG A 145 -3.24 -0.23 -0.73
C ARG A 145 -4.03 0.79 0.10
N GLU A 146 -3.37 1.69 0.83
CA GLU A 146 -4.06 2.74 1.58
C GLU A 146 -4.61 3.85 0.66
N LEU A 147 -3.88 4.22 -0.42
CA LEU A 147 -4.33 5.18 -1.44
C LEU A 147 -5.52 4.67 -2.27
N SER A 148 -5.72 3.35 -2.34
CA SER A 148 -6.73 2.74 -3.19
C SER A 148 -7.83 2.09 -2.36
N ALA A 149 -9.03 1.98 -2.92
CA ALA A 149 -10.08 1.15 -2.33
C ALA A 149 -9.95 -0.33 -2.75
N GLY A 150 -8.72 -0.78 -3.04
CA GLY A 150 -8.41 -2.07 -3.67
C GLY A 150 -7.82 -1.93 -5.07
N LEU A 151 -7.52 -3.07 -5.69
CA LEU A 151 -6.81 -3.15 -6.97
C LEU A 151 -7.61 -2.64 -8.17
N GLY A 152 -8.93 -2.50 -8.06
CA GLY A 152 -9.79 -2.10 -9.17
C GLY A 152 -9.66 -0.63 -9.60
N GLY A 153 -10.30 -0.29 -10.71
CA GLY A 153 -10.41 1.09 -11.19
C GLY A 153 -9.05 1.72 -11.51
N PRO A 154 -8.78 2.97 -11.05
CA PRO A 154 -7.57 3.69 -11.43
C PRO A 154 -6.25 2.98 -11.12
N LEU A 155 -6.16 2.23 -10.01
CA LEU A 155 -4.94 1.50 -9.67
C LEU A 155 -4.67 0.37 -10.68
N TYR A 156 -5.70 -0.38 -11.07
CA TYR A 156 -5.59 -1.42 -12.09
C TYR A 156 -4.99 -0.85 -13.38
N ASP A 157 -5.57 0.25 -13.89
CA ASP A 157 -5.14 0.87 -15.13
C ASP A 157 -3.69 1.35 -15.06
N VAL A 158 -3.31 1.96 -13.93
CA VAL A 158 -1.94 2.41 -13.66
C VAL A 158 -0.94 1.25 -13.61
N LEU A 159 -1.29 0.10 -13.05
CA LEU A 159 -0.40 -1.08 -13.07
C LEU A 159 -0.38 -1.75 -14.44
N LEU A 160 -1.51 -1.77 -15.15
CA LEU A 160 -1.61 -2.34 -16.49
C LEU A 160 -0.70 -1.60 -17.49
N GLU A 161 -0.50 -0.29 -17.35
CA GLU A 161 0.49 0.47 -18.14
C GLU A 161 1.89 -0.17 -18.08
N TRP A 162 2.32 -0.59 -16.89
CA TRP A 162 3.61 -1.25 -16.68
C TRP A 162 3.62 -2.65 -17.28
N VAL A 163 2.55 -3.42 -17.08
CA VAL A 163 2.43 -4.75 -17.64
C VAL A 163 2.47 -4.70 -19.17
N GLN A 164 1.70 -3.81 -19.79
CA GLN A 164 1.64 -3.66 -21.25
C GLN A 164 2.97 -3.22 -21.87
N SER A 165 3.84 -2.54 -21.11
CA SER A 165 5.16 -2.13 -21.60
C SER A 165 6.10 -3.32 -21.85
N GLY A 166 5.87 -4.47 -21.20
CA GLY A 166 6.73 -5.66 -21.30
C GLY A 166 8.13 -5.49 -20.69
N ASP A 167 8.41 -4.37 -20.02
CA ASP A 167 9.68 -4.12 -19.35
C ASP A 167 9.79 -4.98 -18.09
N MET A 168 10.88 -5.75 -17.98
CA MET A 168 11.04 -6.75 -16.92
C MET A 168 11.07 -6.14 -15.51
N GLU A 169 11.73 -5.00 -15.33
CA GLU A 169 11.82 -4.36 -14.02
C GLU A 169 10.46 -3.82 -13.58
N LYS A 170 9.68 -3.30 -14.54
CA LYS A 170 8.29 -2.92 -14.29
C LYS A 170 7.40 -4.11 -13.97
N LEU A 171 7.54 -5.24 -14.68
CA LEU A 171 6.79 -6.46 -14.37
C LEU A 171 7.09 -6.94 -12.93
N LYS A 172 8.37 -6.99 -12.55
CA LYS A 172 8.78 -7.32 -11.17
C LYS A 172 8.20 -6.33 -10.16
N GLY A 173 8.19 -5.04 -10.50
CA GLY A 173 7.55 -4.01 -9.70
C GLY A 173 6.06 -4.26 -9.49
N VAL A 174 5.31 -4.60 -10.55
CA VAL A 174 3.88 -4.94 -10.44
C VAL A 174 3.69 -6.19 -9.58
N VAL A 175 4.47 -7.26 -9.78
CA VAL A 175 4.37 -8.47 -8.95
C VAL A 175 4.64 -8.15 -7.47
N GLY A 176 5.61 -7.29 -7.18
CA GLY A 176 5.86 -6.80 -5.82
C GLY A 176 4.66 -6.07 -5.21
N ILE A 177 3.94 -5.28 -6.00
CA ILE A 177 2.72 -4.59 -5.57
C ILE A 177 1.57 -5.59 -5.33
N LEU A 178 1.37 -6.56 -6.23
CA LEU A 178 0.28 -7.53 -6.16
C LEU A 178 0.29 -8.40 -4.88
N ARG A 179 1.42 -8.47 -4.16
CA ARG A 179 1.49 -9.13 -2.85
C ARG A 179 0.51 -8.56 -1.82
N GLU A 180 0.19 -7.27 -1.91
CA GLU A 180 -0.81 -6.61 -1.05
C GLU A 180 -2.24 -6.68 -1.61
N PHE A 181 -2.41 -7.22 -2.82
CA PHE A 181 -3.68 -7.28 -3.55
C PHE A 181 -3.93 -8.66 -4.15
N ASN A 182 -3.77 -9.72 -3.36
CA ASN A 182 -3.77 -11.09 -3.86
C ASN A 182 -5.15 -11.76 -3.92
N VAL A 183 -6.23 -10.99 -4.10
CA VAL A 183 -7.61 -11.49 -4.17
C VAL A 183 -8.43 -10.75 -5.24
N GLY A 184 -9.49 -11.42 -5.73
CA GLY A 184 -10.46 -10.84 -6.66
C GLY A 184 -10.03 -10.90 -8.13
N ASP A 185 -10.98 -10.68 -9.03
CA ASP A 185 -10.81 -10.88 -10.47
C ASP A 185 -9.69 -10.02 -11.08
N GLN A 186 -9.51 -8.79 -10.58
CA GLN A 186 -8.47 -7.88 -11.07
C GLN A 186 -7.05 -8.40 -10.78
N PHE A 187 -6.86 -9.06 -9.64
CA PHE A 187 -5.57 -9.67 -9.28
C PHE A 187 -5.22 -10.80 -10.24
N TYR A 188 -6.18 -11.69 -10.48
CA TYR A 188 -6.03 -12.79 -11.42
C TYR A 188 -5.81 -12.28 -12.85
N ALA A 189 -6.58 -11.28 -13.29
CA ALA A 189 -6.43 -10.69 -14.61
C ALA A 189 -5.04 -10.07 -14.84
N LEU A 190 -4.51 -9.30 -13.88
CA LEU A 190 -3.14 -8.75 -14.00
C LEU A 190 -2.07 -9.85 -13.93
N SER A 191 -2.23 -10.81 -13.03
CA SER A 191 -1.29 -11.93 -12.90
C SER A 191 -1.17 -12.73 -14.21
N ARG A 192 -2.30 -13.05 -14.83
CA ARG A 192 -2.37 -13.68 -16.15
C ARG A 192 -1.63 -12.84 -17.21
N GLU A 193 -1.90 -11.54 -17.23
CA GLU A 193 -1.34 -10.61 -18.22
C GLU A 193 0.19 -10.48 -18.11
N ILE A 194 0.73 -10.59 -16.88
CA ILE A 194 2.16 -10.65 -16.61
C ILE A 194 2.74 -11.99 -17.12
N ILE A 195 2.10 -13.12 -16.81
CA ILE A 195 2.55 -14.46 -17.25
C ILE A 195 2.63 -14.55 -18.78
N CYS A 196 1.67 -13.96 -19.51
CA CYS A 196 1.71 -13.89 -20.98
C CYS A 196 2.95 -13.17 -21.55
N ARG A 197 3.60 -12.30 -20.77
CA ARG A 197 4.64 -11.37 -21.24
C ARG A 197 6.05 -11.69 -20.80
N THR A 198 6.22 -12.70 -19.96
CA THR A 198 7.53 -13.05 -19.43
C THR A 198 7.80 -14.54 -19.52
N ASP A 199 9.06 -14.87 -19.75
CA ASP A 199 9.60 -16.22 -19.59
C ASP A 199 10.56 -16.27 -18.37
N ASP A 200 10.64 -15.18 -17.60
CA ASP A 200 11.45 -15.09 -16.38
C ASP A 200 10.81 -15.91 -15.26
N GLU A 201 11.44 -17.05 -14.94
CA GLU A 201 10.91 -17.99 -13.95
C GLU A 201 10.79 -17.36 -12.55
N ASP A 202 11.68 -16.45 -12.16
CA ASP A 202 11.62 -15.77 -10.85
C ASP A 202 10.35 -14.91 -10.71
N THR A 203 10.01 -14.17 -11.76
CA THR A 203 8.78 -13.37 -11.82
C THR A 203 7.55 -14.28 -11.79
N VAL A 204 7.56 -15.37 -12.56
CA VAL A 204 6.44 -16.34 -12.61
C VAL A 204 6.27 -17.05 -11.26
N ASN A 205 7.36 -17.49 -10.63
CA ASN A 205 7.33 -18.11 -9.30
C ASN A 205 6.84 -17.12 -8.24
N SER A 206 7.23 -15.84 -8.34
CA SER A 206 6.73 -14.79 -7.44
C SER A 206 5.21 -14.59 -7.54
N ILE A 207 4.61 -14.80 -8.72
CA ILE A 207 3.14 -14.81 -8.87
C ILE A 207 2.54 -16.03 -8.19
N ALA A 208 3.13 -17.22 -8.34
CA ALA A 208 2.68 -18.43 -7.64
C ALA A 208 2.70 -18.24 -6.11
N ASP A 209 3.79 -17.68 -5.58
CA ASP A 209 3.93 -17.35 -4.16
C ASP A 209 2.83 -16.37 -3.71
N THR A 210 2.52 -15.39 -4.56
CA THR A 210 1.49 -14.38 -4.27
C THR A 210 0.08 -14.99 -4.23
N ILE A 211 -0.26 -15.88 -5.15
CA ILE A 211 -1.54 -16.60 -5.17
C ILE A 211 -1.70 -17.47 -3.92
N HIS A 212 -0.62 -18.15 -3.51
CA HIS A 212 -0.63 -18.99 -2.32
C HIS A 212 -0.66 -18.19 -1.02
N SER A 213 -0.17 -16.96 -1.04
CA SER A 213 -0.15 -16.10 0.14
C SER A 213 -1.57 -15.80 0.62
N THR A 214 -1.75 -15.76 1.94
CA THR A 214 -3.03 -15.43 2.54
C THR A 214 -3.22 -13.91 2.51
N PRO A 215 -4.43 -13.40 2.17
CA PRO A 215 -4.70 -11.95 2.17
C PRO A 215 -4.78 -11.33 3.57
N GLY A 216 -4.59 -12.12 4.62
CA GLY A 216 -4.80 -11.74 6.02
C GLY A 216 -5.37 -12.91 6.82
N VAL A 217 -6.35 -12.62 7.67
CA VAL A 217 -7.04 -13.63 8.49
C VAL A 217 -7.99 -14.44 7.61
N ILE A 218 -7.74 -15.74 7.50
CA ILE A 218 -8.66 -16.68 6.87
C ILE A 218 -9.77 -17.03 7.87
N SER A 219 -11.01 -17.00 7.40
CA SER A 219 -12.15 -17.56 8.14
C SER A 219 -12.35 -19.01 7.72
N GLY A 220 -12.27 -19.93 8.68
CA GLY A 220 -12.43 -21.36 8.44
C GLY A 220 -11.11 -22.12 8.30
N PRO A 221 -11.18 -23.41 7.94
CA PRO A 221 -10.02 -24.27 7.75
C PRO A 221 -9.10 -23.78 6.62
N MET A 222 -7.80 -24.11 6.71
CA MET A 222 -6.84 -23.77 5.65
C MET A 222 -7.17 -24.52 4.35
N SER A 223 -7.71 -25.74 4.45
CA SER A 223 -8.15 -26.52 3.30
C SER A 223 -9.21 -25.80 2.45
N ASP A 224 -10.12 -25.04 3.07
CA ASP A 224 -11.14 -24.25 2.35
C ASP A 224 -10.50 -23.13 1.51
N PHE A 225 -9.51 -22.41 2.08
CA PHE A 225 -8.76 -21.39 1.37
C PHE A 225 -8.01 -21.97 0.16
N ILE A 226 -7.32 -23.10 0.34
CA ILE A 226 -6.59 -23.77 -0.74
C ILE A 226 -7.55 -24.19 -1.87
N ARG A 227 -8.71 -24.77 -1.53
CA ARG A 227 -9.73 -25.13 -2.54
C ARG A 227 -10.23 -23.90 -3.31
N GLN A 228 -10.45 -22.77 -2.63
CA GLN A 228 -10.82 -21.53 -3.31
C GLN A 228 -9.74 -21.08 -4.30
N ARG A 229 -8.46 -21.06 -3.89
CA ARG A 229 -7.36 -20.68 -4.78
C ARG A 229 -7.25 -21.57 -6.02
N MET A 230 -7.47 -22.88 -5.85
CA MET A 230 -7.51 -23.82 -6.97
C MET A 230 -8.64 -23.49 -7.95
N GLN A 231 -9.84 -23.17 -7.44
CA GLN A 231 -10.98 -22.80 -8.27
C GLN A 231 -10.72 -21.51 -9.05
N GLU A 232 -10.10 -20.52 -8.41
CA GLU A 232 -9.78 -19.22 -9.04
C GLU A 232 -8.74 -19.36 -10.17
N VAL A 233 -7.79 -20.29 -10.06
CA VAL A 233 -6.77 -20.56 -11.09
C VAL A 233 -7.23 -21.55 -12.16
N SER A 234 -8.20 -22.42 -11.85
CA SER A 234 -8.64 -23.49 -12.76
C SER A 234 -9.04 -23.04 -14.18
N PRO A 235 -9.71 -21.88 -14.39
CA PRO A 235 -10.02 -21.40 -15.73
C PRO A 235 -8.80 -21.23 -16.64
N TRP A 236 -7.61 -21.04 -16.07
CA TRP A 236 -6.36 -20.87 -16.82
C TRP A 236 -5.81 -22.17 -17.42
N LEU A 237 -6.35 -23.33 -17.04
CA LEU A 237 -5.97 -24.61 -17.65
C LEU A 237 -6.35 -24.67 -19.15
N ASP A 238 -7.41 -23.96 -19.52
CA ASP A 238 -7.94 -23.88 -20.89
C ASP A 238 -7.63 -22.54 -21.56
N ASP A 239 -6.69 -21.75 -21.00
CA ASP A 239 -6.32 -20.45 -21.54
C ASP A 239 -5.75 -20.53 -22.97
N ASP A 240 -5.90 -19.51 -23.80
CA ASP A 240 -5.32 -19.49 -25.15
C ASP A 240 -3.78 -19.44 -25.15
N ASP A 241 -3.16 -18.83 -24.12
CA ASP A 241 -1.70 -18.72 -24.00
C ASP A 241 -1.10 -19.97 -23.34
N TYR A 242 -0.10 -20.58 -24.00
CA TYR A 242 0.53 -21.78 -23.49
C TYR A 242 1.27 -21.57 -22.16
N ARG A 243 1.80 -20.36 -21.90
CA ARG A 243 2.52 -20.03 -20.66
C ARG A 243 1.56 -20.02 -19.49
N VAL A 244 0.39 -19.43 -19.69
CA VAL A 244 -0.69 -19.39 -18.70
C VAL A 244 -1.20 -20.80 -18.42
N ARG A 245 -1.46 -21.62 -19.45
CA ARG A 245 -1.84 -23.03 -19.27
C ARG A 245 -0.78 -23.82 -18.49
N HIS A 246 0.49 -23.67 -18.86
CA HIS A 246 1.60 -24.37 -18.20
C HIS A 246 1.76 -23.93 -16.74
N PHE A 247 1.63 -22.63 -16.46
CA PHE A 247 1.60 -22.10 -15.10
C PHE A 247 0.45 -22.70 -14.28
N ALA A 248 -0.76 -22.69 -14.84
CA ALA A 248 -1.97 -23.18 -14.17
C ALA A 248 -1.86 -24.67 -13.82
N GLN A 249 -1.33 -25.50 -14.75
CA GLN A 249 -1.11 -26.92 -14.50
C GLN A 249 -0.18 -27.16 -13.29
N ARG A 250 0.96 -26.45 -13.24
CA ARG A 250 1.90 -26.52 -12.11
C ARG A 250 1.26 -26.04 -10.81
N MET A 251 0.54 -24.92 -10.85
CA MET A 251 -0.07 -24.31 -9.68
C MET A 251 -1.18 -25.20 -9.09
N VAL A 252 -2.08 -25.71 -9.93
CA VAL A 252 -3.17 -26.61 -9.51
C VAL A 252 -2.61 -27.91 -8.92
N GLN A 253 -1.58 -28.50 -9.54
CA GLN A 253 -0.94 -29.70 -9.00
C GLN A 253 -0.31 -29.46 -7.63
N TRP A 254 0.38 -28.32 -7.46
CA TRP A 254 0.98 -27.95 -6.19
C TRP A 254 -0.06 -27.71 -5.10
N LEU A 255 -1.10 -26.91 -5.38
CA LEU A 255 -2.19 -26.65 -4.44
C LEU A 255 -2.95 -27.94 -4.07
N GLN A 256 -3.12 -28.89 -5.00
CA GLN A 256 -3.74 -30.18 -4.72
C GLN A 256 -2.92 -30.99 -3.70
N THR A 257 -1.60 -31.03 -3.85
CA THR A 257 -0.71 -31.72 -2.91
C THR A 257 -0.76 -31.08 -1.52
N GLU A 258 -0.81 -29.75 -1.48
CA GLU A 258 -0.90 -29.00 -0.23
C GLU A 258 -2.27 -29.15 0.45
N LEU A 259 -3.35 -29.23 -0.33
CA LEU A 259 -4.69 -29.51 0.16
C LEU A 259 -4.76 -30.88 0.83
N GLU A 260 -4.24 -31.92 0.18
CA GLU A 260 -4.20 -33.28 0.73
C GLU A 260 -3.43 -33.34 2.05
N ARG A 261 -2.31 -32.59 2.15
CA ARG A 261 -1.54 -32.44 3.38
C ARG A 261 -2.39 -31.79 4.48
N GLN A 262 -3.07 -30.68 4.15
CA GLN A 262 -3.87 -29.96 5.14
C GLN A 262 -5.10 -30.73 5.62
N GLU A 263 -5.82 -31.40 4.72
CA GLU A 263 -6.98 -32.20 5.11
C GLU A 263 -6.59 -33.36 6.04
N ALA A 264 -5.40 -33.95 5.85
CA ALA A 264 -4.87 -34.97 6.73
C ALA A 264 -4.52 -34.42 8.13
N GLU A 265 -3.94 -33.22 8.21
CA GLU A 265 -3.64 -32.52 9.47
C GLU A 265 -4.93 -32.18 10.23
N GLU A 266 -5.91 -31.57 9.55
CA GLU A 266 -7.21 -31.20 10.11
C GLU A 266 -8.03 -32.43 10.59
N GLU A 267 -7.92 -33.57 9.91
CA GLU A 267 -8.54 -34.84 10.33
C GLU A 267 -7.85 -35.44 11.58
N LEU A 268 -6.52 -35.35 11.66
CA LEU A 268 -5.78 -35.81 12.84
C LEU A 268 -6.15 -34.98 14.08
N GLU A 269 -6.24 -33.66 13.93
CA GLU A 269 -6.68 -32.77 15.00
C GLU A 269 -8.09 -33.13 15.47
N ARG A 270 -9.04 -33.30 14.55
CA ARG A 270 -10.43 -33.69 14.89
C ARG A 270 -10.55 -35.02 15.64
N ARG A 271 -9.61 -35.95 15.46
CA ARG A 271 -9.58 -37.25 16.16
C ARG A 271 -8.96 -37.19 17.56
N GLN A 272 -8.25 -36.12 17.89
CA GLN A 272 -7.60 -35.94 19.20
C GLN A 272 -8.48 -35.21 20.23
N TRP A 273 -9.63 -34.68 19.80
CA TRP A 273 -10.69 -34.10 20.64
C TRP A 273 -11.84 -35.09 20.86
#